data_AF-A0A7X3ZIK1-F1
#
_entry.id   AF-A0A7X3ZIK1-F1
#
_cell.length_a   1.000
_cell.length_b   1.000
_cell.length_c   1.000
_cell.angle_alpha   90.00
_cell.angle_beta   90.00
_cell.angle_gamma   90.00
#
_symmetry.space_group_name_H-M   'P 1'
#
loop_
_entity.id
_entity.type
_entity.pdbx_description
1 polymer ?
#
loop_
_entity_poly.entity_id
_entity_poly.type
_entity_poly.pdbx_seq_one_letter_code
_entity_poly.pdbx_strand_id
1 'polypeptide(L)'
;MEHRIVERQGGRIWSPYTDREFDSIKETDIEHIVAAAEAHDSGLCARPAEDRKKFARDLENLTLASPKVNRWQKSDKDAAEWLPEHHRCWYARTIISVKKKWELTVDPAERDALQAVLEGCG
;
A
#
# COMPACT_ATOMS: atom_id res chain seq x y z
N MET A 1 -1.16 3.96 15.80
CA MET A 1 -0.79 4.23 14.39
C MET A 1 -2.04 4.54 13.58
N GLU A 2 -3.13 3.79 13.74
CA GLU A 2 -4.42 4.03 13.08
C GLU A 2 -4.90 5.49 13.19
N HIS A 3 -4.85 6.10 14.38
CA HIS A 3 -5.25 7.50 14.55
C HIS A 3 -4.53 8.48 13.61
N ARG A 4 -3.25 8.26 13.32
CA ARG A 4 -2.47 9.11 12.38
C ARG A 4 -2.87 8.85 10.92
N ILE A 5 -3.31 7.63 10.59
CA ILE A 5 -3.85 7.29 9.27
C ILE A 5 -5.22 7.97 9.10
N VAL A 6 -6.09 7.86 10.12
CA VAL A 6 -7.41 8.50 10.15
C VAL A 6 -7.29 10.03 10.03
N GLU A 7 -6.37 10.67 10.76
CA GLU A 7 -6.09 12.10 10.61
C GLU A 7 -5.70 12.48 9.18
N ARG A 8 -4.82 11.70 8.53
CA ARG A 8 -4.44 11.91 7.12
C ARG A 8 -5.60 11.71 6.15
N GLN A 9 -6.58 10.89 6.52
CA GLN A 9 -7.81 10.66 5.77
C GLN A 9 -8.94 11.64 6.15
N GLY A 10 -8.60 12.78 6.77
CA GLY A 10 -9.58 13.81 7.11
C GLY A 10 -10.53 13.42 8.25
N GLY A 11 -10.09 12.54 9.14
CA GLY A 11 -10.89 12.04 10.26
C GLY A 11 -11.78 10.84 9.93
N ARG A 12 -11.73 10.34 8.68
CA ARG A 12 -12.54 9.20 8.23
C ARG A 12 -11.83 7.88 8.50
N ILE A 13 -12.59 6.86 8.93
CA ILE A 13 -12.12 5.47 8.99
C ILE A 13 -12.52 4.84 7.66
N TRP A 14 -11.64 4.92 6.67
CA TRP A 14 -12.02 4.65 5.28
C TRP A 14 -10.93 3.85 4.54
N SER A 15 -11.37 2.93 3.68
CA SER A 15 -10.46 2.19 2.81
C SER A 15 -10.50 2.72 1.38
N PRO A 16 -9.37 3.21 0.83
CA PRO A 16 -9.26 3.58 -0.58
C PRO A 16 -9.40 2.39 -1.51
N TYR A 17 -9.21 1.16 -1.03
CA TYR A 17 -9.28 -0.02 -1.90
C TYR A 17 -10.70 -0.36 -2.31
N THR A 18 -11.66 -0.17 -1.40
CA THR A 18 -13.07 -0.52 -1.56
C THR A 18 -14.00 0.69 -1.54
N ASP A 19 -13.44 1.90 -1.48
CA ASP A 19 -14.17 3.17 -1.29
C ASP A 19 -15.20 3.13 -0.14
N ARG A 20 -14.88 2.40 0.94
CA ARG A 20 -15.82 2.08 2.02
C ARG A 20 -15.40 2.74 3.32
N GLU A 21 -16.34 3.39 3.99
CA GLU A 21 -16.18 3.82 5.38
C GLU A 21 -16.51 2.67 6.36
N PHE A 22 -15.93 2.73 7.55
CA PHE A 22 -16.13 1.79 8.63
C PHE A 22 -16.61 2.56 9.87
N ASP A 23 -17.44 1.92 10.69
CA ASP A 23 -17.95 2.54 11.90
C ASP A 23 -16.89 2.56 13.01
N SER A 24 -15.91 1.64 12.94
CA SER A 24 -14.83 1.54 13.92
C SER A 24 -13.50 1.07 13.31
N ILE A 25 -12.39 1.58 13.84
CA ILE A 25 -11.04 1.09 13.52
C ILE A 25 -10.87 -0.41 13.80
N LYS A 26 -11.67 -0.96 14.73
CA LYS A 26 -11.67 -2.39 15.07
C LYS A 26 -12.11 -3.29 13.92
N GLU A 27 -12.78 -2.73 12.91
CA GLU A 27 -13.21 -3.45 11.72
C GLU A 27 -12.17 -3.41 10.59
N THR A 28 -11.05 -2.73 10.82
CA THR A 28 -9.98 -2.51 9.86
C THR A 28 -8.67 -3.12 10.34
N ASP A 29 -7.78 -3.38 9.39
CA ASP A 29 -6.37 -3.56 9.63
C ASP A 29 -5.60 -2.36 9.08
N ILE A 30 -4.45 -2.06 9.70
CA ILE A 30 -3.42 -1.24 9.06
C ILE A 30 -2.84 -2.04 7.90
N GLU A 31 -2.83 -1.43 6.73
CA GLU A 31 -2.36 -2.05 5.50
C GLU A 31 -1.16 -1.32 4.93
N HIS A 32 -0.14 -2.09 4.55
CA HIS A 32 1.03 -1.59 3.84
C HIS A 32 0.76 -1.64 2.33
N ILE A 33 0.69 -0.47 1.69
CA ILE A 33 0.38 -0.35 0.26
C ILE A 33 1.39 -1.16 -0.58
N VAL A 34 2.69 -0.95 -0.36
CA VAL A 34 3.74 -1.91 -0.69
C VAL A 34 3.92 -2.82 0.52
N ALA A 35 3.54 -4.09 0.39
CA ALA A 35 3.57 -5.04 1.50
C ALA A 35 4.99 -5.26 2.04
N ALA A 36 5.13 -5.66 3.30
CA ALA A 36 6.45 -5.85 3.91
C ALA A 36 7.25 -7.00 3.27
N ALA A 37 6.57 -8.07 2.83
CA ALA A 37 7.19 -9.18 2.11
C ALA A 37 7.61 -8.74 0.69
N GLU A 38 6.72 -8.09 -0.06
CA GLU A 38 7.06 -7.48 -1.35
C GLU A 38 8.25 -6.52 -1.25
N ALA A 39 8.26 -5.64 -0.25
CA ALA A 39 9.40 -4.76 -0.03
C ALA A 39 10.70 -5.51 0.28
N HIS A 40 10.61 -6.63 1.02
CA HIS A 40 11.75 -7.50 1.30
C HIS A 40 12.37 -8.03 0.01
N ASP A 41 11.54 -8.59 -0.86
CA ASP A 41 11.95 -9.17 -2.15
C ASP A 41 12.47 -8.09 -3.11
N SER A 42 11.89 -6.89 -3.02
CA SER A 42 12.35 -5.70 -3.75
C SER A 42 13.58 -5.00 -3.17
N GLY A 43 14.29 -5.62 -2.22
CA GLY A 43 15.62 -5.18 -1.75
C GLY A 43 15.67 -4.54 -0.35
N LEU A 44 14.53 -4.38 0.34
CA LEU A 44 14.51 -3.88 1.72
C LEU A 44 15.25 -4.83 2.68
N CYS A 45 15.36 -6.12 2.34
CA CYS A 45 16.08 -7.13 3.12
C CYS A 45 17.56 -6.79 3.36
N ALA A 46 18.21 -6.11 2.40
CA ALA A 46 19.60 -5.72 2.46
C ALA A 46 19.84 -4.45 3.30
N ARG A 47 18.78 -3.75 3.72
CA ARG A 47 18.86 -2.51 4.48
C ARG A 47 19.03 -2.77 5.99
N PRO A 48 19.66 -1.84 6.73
CA PRO A 48 19.76 -1.94 8.18
C PRO A 48 18.40 -2.15 8.87
N ALA A 49 18.41 -2.81 10.03
CA ALA A 49 17.18 -3.06 10.80
C ALA A 49 16.43 -1.77 11.19
N GLU A 50 17.16 -0.68 11.41
CA GLU A 50 16.60 0.67 11.63
C GLU A 50 15.71 1.12 10.47
N ASP A 51 16.15 0.93 9.23
CA ASP A 51 15.39 1.35 8.06
C ASP A 51 14.17 0.47 7.82
N ARG A 52 14.29 -0.84 8.07
CA ARG A 52 13.13 -1.76 8.06
C ARG A 52 12.06 -1.37 9.09
N LYS A 53 12.48 -0.91 10.28
CA LYS A 53 11.56 -0.39 11.31
C LYS A 53 10.90 0.93 10.89
N LYS A 54 11.62 1.81 10.19
CA LYS A 54 11.08 3.05 9.66
C LYS A 54 10.08 2.78 8.52
N PHE A 55 10.38 1.86 7.60
CA PHE A 55 9.47 1.41 6.54
C PHE A 55 8.14 0.91 7.13
N ALA A 56 8.20 0.07 8.15
CA ALA A 56 7.01 -0.47 8.81
C ALA A 56 6.09 0.61 9.43
N ARG A 57 6.61 1.84 9.63
CA ARG A 57 5.91 2.98 10.25
C ARG A 57 5.69 4.13 9.28
N ASP A 58 5.99 3.94 7.99
CA ASP A 58 5.89 4.99 6.98
C ASP A 58 4.42 5.30 6.65
N LEU A 59 3.92 6.45 7.12
CA LEU A 59 2.54 6.87 6.89
C LEU A 59 2.19 7.10 5.40
N GLU A 60 3.18 7.25 4.53
CA GLU A 60 2.95 7.32 3.08
C GLU A 60 2.71 5.93 2.46
N ASN A 61 3.14 4.88 3.15
CA ASN A 61 2.91 3.49 2.77
C ASN A 61 1.77 2.83 3.56
N LEU A 62 1.05 3.57 4.41
CA LEU A 62 0.02 3.00 5.28
C LEU A 62 -1.38 3.51 4.94
N THR A 63 -2.33 2.59 4.92
CA THR A 63 -3.77 2.88 4.79
C THR A 63 -4.60 1.96 5.70
N LEU A 64 -5.93 2.08 5.66
CA LEU A 64 -6.86 1.15 6.29
C LEU A 64 -7.50 0.26 5.24
N ALA A 65 -7.69 -1.01 5.58
CA ALA A 65 -8.43 -1.97 4.76
C ALA A 65 -9.20 -2.95 5.65
N SER A 66 -10.24 -3.58 5.13
CA SER A 66 -10.86 -4.68 5.86
C SER A 66 -9.88 -5.87 5.98
N PRO A 67 -9.98 -6.68 7.05
CA PRO A 67 -9.17 -7.89 7.18
C PRO A 67 -9.28 -8.85 6.00
N LYS A 68 -10.44 -8.89 5.33
CA LYS A 68 -10.64 -9.71 4.12
C LYS A 68 -9.74 -9.23 2.98
N VAL A 69 -9.70 -7.92 2.73
CA VAL A 69 -8.91 -7.33 1.65
C VAL A 69 -7.42 -7.42 1.96
N ASN A 70 -7.00 -6.99 3.15
CA ASN A 70 -5.60 -7.00 3.57
C ASN A 70 -5.05 -8.45 3.59
N ARG A 71 -5.64 -9.34 4.38
CA ARG A 71 -5.00 -10.64 4.69
C ARG A 71 -5.12 -11.68 3.57
N TRP A 72 -6.20 -11.62 2.77
CA TRP A 72 -6.54 -12.70 1.84
C TRP A 72 -6.56 -12.29 0.36
N GLN A 73 -7.08 -11.10 0.04
CA GLN A 73 -7.14 -10.65 -1.36
C GLN A 73 -5.79 -10.10 -1.81
N LYS A 74 -5.33 -9.02 -1.19
CA LYS A 74 -4.03 -8.43 -1.48
C LYS A 74 -2.91 -9.28 -0.88
N SER A 75 -2.88 -9.45 0.44
CA SER A 75 -1.80 -10.14 1.14
C SER A 75 -0.45 -9.49 0.82
N ASP A 76 0.54 -10.28 0.43
CA ASP A 76 1.88 -9.84 0.00
C ASP A 76 1.99 -9.48 -1.48
N LYS A 77 0.91 -9.57 -2.27
CA LYS A 77 0.90 -9.32 -3.71
C LYS A 77 1.37 -7.92 -4.10
N ASP A 78 2.08 -7.86 -5.22
CA ASP A 78 2.48 -6.63 -5.89
C ASP A 78 1.34 -6.06 -6.78
N ALA A 79 1.65 -5.02 -7.57
CA ALA A 79 0.67 -4.40 -8.47
C ALA A 79 0.30 -5.25 -9.70
N ALA A 80 1.12 -6.24 -10.07
CA ALA A 80 0.82 -7.16 -11.17
C ALA A 80 -0.17 -8.24 -10.75
N GLU A 81 -0.09 -8.67 -9.49
CA GLU A 81 -0.92 -9.73 -8.95
C GLU A 81 -2.22 -9.21 -8.32
N TRP A 82 -2.24 -7.96 -7.84
CA TRP A 82 -3.43 -7.37 -7.23
C TRP A 82 -3.55 -5.87 -7.45
N LEU A 83 -4.75 -5.44 -7.86
CA LEU A 83 -5.15 -4.04 -7.93
C LEU A 83 -6.45 -3.83 -7.14
N PRO A 84 -6.62 -2.66 -6.48
CA PRO A 84 -7.86 -2.36 -5.79
C PRO A 84 -9.03 -2.19 -6.77
N GLU A 85 -10.25 -2.34 -6.26
CA GLU A 85 -11.47 -2.08 -7.02
C GLU A 85 -11.59 -0.59 -7.35
N HIS A 86 -11.28 0.26 -6.39
CA HIS A 86 -11.34 1.72 -6.51
C HIS A 86 -9.96 2.37 -6.41
N HIS A 87 -9.87 3.65 -6.79
CA HIS A 87 -8.69 4.50 -6.55
C HIS A 87 -7.35 3.94 -7.11
N ARG A 88 -7.41 3.19 -8.21
CA ARG A 88 -6.22 2.54 -8.85
C ARG A 88 -5.11 3.53 -9.21
N CYS A 89 -5.46 4.72 -9.68
CA CYS A 89 -4.49 5.78 -9.97
C CYS A 89 -3.72 6.25 -8.74
N TRP A 90 -4.42 6.42 -7.61
CA TRP A 90 -3.79 6.75 -6.34
C TRP A 90 -2.89 5.60 -5.87
N TYR A 91 -3.36 4.36 -5.98
CA TYR A 91 -2.61 3.17 -5.59
C TYR A 91 -1.28 3.06 -6.37
N ALA A 92 -1.34 3.11 -7.70
CA ALA A 92 -0.16 3.03 -8.57
C ALA A 92 0.85 4.16 -8.30
N ARG A 93 0.37 5.42 -8.16
CA ARG A 93 1.24 6.56 -7.83
C ARG A 93 1.88 6.41 -6.45
N THR A 94 1.16 5.84 -5.49
CA THR A 94 1.66 5.63 -4.13
C THR A 94 2.73 4.53 -4.10
N ILE A 95 2.53 3.41 -4.80
CA ILE A 95 3.55 2.37 -4.96
C ILE A 95 4.85 2.96 -5.52
N ILE A 96 4.77 3.71 -6.63
CA ILE A 96 5.95 4.32 -7.25
C ILE A 96 6.65 5.27 -6.27
N SER A 97 5.88 6.10 -5.55
CA SER A 97 6.44 7.04 -4.58
C SER A 97 7.15 6.31 -3.42
N VAL A 98 6.53 5.26 -2.87
CA VAL A 98 7.09 4.46 -1.78
C VAL A 98 8.34 3.71 -2.25
N LYS A 99 8.27 3.00 -3.39
CA LYS A 99 9.41 2.25 -3.92
C LYS A 99 10.58 3.18 -4.23
N LYS A 100 10.34 4.37 -4.78
CA LYS A 100 11.37 5.39 -4.99
C LYS A 100 11.99 5.89 -3.68
N LYS A 101 11.17 6.19 -2.68
CA LYS A 101 11.62 6.69 -1.36
C LYS A 101 12.53 5.69 -0.64
N TRP A 102 12.22 4.40 -0.77
CA TRP A 102 12.93 3.32 -0.08
C TRP A 102 13.98 2.62 -0.96
N GLU A 103 14.21 3.13 -2.17
CA GLU A 103 15.16 2.57 -3.14
C GLU A 103 14.88 1.08 -3.46
N LEU A 104 13.59 0.74 -3.55
CA LEU A 104 13.11 -0.61 -3.85
C LEU A 104 13.00 -0.82 -5.36
N THR A 105 13.30 -2.04 -5.81
CA THR A 105 13.15 -2.41 -7.22
C THR A 105 11.69 -2.60 -7.61
N VAL A 106 11.44 -2.50 -8.91
CA VAL A 106 10.17 -2.84 -9.57
C VAL A 106 10.52 -3.85 -10.64
N ASP A 107 9.95 -5.05 -10.58
CA ASP A 107 10.19 -6.05 -11.61
C ASP A 107 9.41 -5.72 -12.91
N PRO A 108 9.69 -6.41 -14.03
CA PRO A 108 9.03 -6.11 -15.30
C PRO A 108 7.50 -6.24 -15.27
N ALA A 109 6.93 -7.24 -14.58
CA ALA A 109 5.50 -7.46 -14.54
C ALA A 109 4.80 -6.35 -13.72
N GLU A 110 5.37 -6.01 -12.55
CA GLU A 110 4.86 -4.91 -11.73
C GLU A 110 4.91 -3.59 -12.49
N ARG A 111 6.02 -3.31 -13.18
CA ARG A 111 6.18 -2.10 -14.01
C ARG A 111 5.09 -1.99 -15.06
N ASP A 112 4.86 -3.07 -15.81
CA ASP A 112 3.91 -3.08 -16.91
C ASP A 112 2.47 -2.89 -16.38
N ALA A 113 2.13 -3.50 -15.24
CA ALA A 113 0.85 -3.30 -14.56
C ALA A 113 0.66 -1.86 -14.06
N LEU A 114 1.68 -1.27 -13.41
CA LEU A 114 1.66 0.12 -12.97
C LEU A 114 1.50 1.09 -14.15
N GLN A 115 2.21 0.85 -15.25
CA GLN A 115 2.11 1.67 -16.45
C GLN A 115 0.70 1.59 -17.06
N ALA A 116 0.16 0.39 -17.22
CA ALA A 116 -1.19 0.20 -17.76
C ALA A 116 -2.27 0.92 -16.93
N VAL A 117 -2.13 0.92 -15.60
CA VAL A 117 -3.02 1.70 -14.72
C VAL A 117 -2.86 3.20 -14.98
N LEU A 118 -1.62 3.69 -15.04
CA LEU A 118 -1.32 5.11 -15.14
C LEU A 118 -1.70 5.73 -16.50
N GLU A 119 -1.70 4.96 -17.58
CA GLU A 119 -2.18 5.39 -18.89
C GLU A 119 -3.66 5.80 -18.87
N GLY A 120 -4.46 5.21 -17.96
CA GLY A 120 -5.86 5.57 -17.75
C GLY A 120 -6.09 6.72 -16.76
N CYS A 121 -5.03 7.30 -16.18
CA CYS A 121 -5.14 8.30 -15.11
C CYS A 121 -5.06 9.73 -15.65
N GLY A 122 -6.19 10.28 -16.12
CA GLY A 122 -6.37 11.65 -16.59
C GLY A 122 -7.37 12.43 -15.74
#